data_AF-A0A1H9FXI4-F1
#
_entry.id   AF-A0A1H9FXI4-F1
#
_cell.length_a   1.000
_cell.length_b   1.000
_cell.length_c   1.000
_cell.angle_alpha   90.00
_cell.angle_beta   90.00
_cell.angle_gamma   90.00
#
_symmetry.space_group_name_H-M   'P 1'
#
loop_
_entity.id
_entity.type
_entity.pdbx_description
1 polymer ?
#
loop_
_entity_poly.entity_id
_entity_poly.type
_entity_poly.pdbx_seq_one_letter_code
_entity_poly.pdbx_strand_id
1 'polypeptide(L)' 'MKKEDSIQEHQVKLNKKYKKLIEEAYNFRQTDASLSDVSEYKAIKLLNKLNKLKYLTRDYHRTAM' A
#
# COMPACT_ATOMS: atom_id res chain seq x y z
N MET A 1 20.54 11.41 6.08
CA MET A 1 19.31 10.99 5.36
C MET A 1 18.23 11.99 5.72
N LYS A 2 17.62 12.67 4.74
CA LYS A 2 16.55 13.63 5.05
C LYS A 2 15.29 12.85 5.42
N LYS A 3 14.46 13.38 6.34
CA LYS A 3 13.21 12.72 6.77
C LYS A 3 12.23 12.47 5.60
N GLU A 4 12.33 13.26 4.55
CA GLU A 4 11.50 13.12 3.35
C GLU A 4 11.87 11.86 2.56
N ASP A 5 13.17 11.55 2.45
CA ASP A 5 13.68 10.36 1.77
C ASP A 5 13.15 9.07 2.43
N SER A 6 13.08 9.05 3.76
CA SER A 6 12.62 7.86 4.50
C SER A 6 11.10 7.61 4.35
N ILE A 7 10.31 8.67 4.18
CA ILE A 7 8.86 8.55 3.90
C ILE A 7 8.64 8.00 2.50
N GLN A 8 9.38 8.49 1.50
CA GLN A 8 9.31 7.99 0.13
C GLN A 8 9.73 6.52 0.03
N GLU A 9 10.84 6.14 0.67
CA GLU A 9 11.26 4.74 0.74
C GLU A 9 10.19 3.85 1.39
N HIS A 10 9.55 4.33 2.46
CA HIS A 10 8.47 3.60 3.11
C HIS A 10 7.27 3.42 2.19
N GLN A 11 6.86 4.46 1.44
CA GLN A 11 5.80 4.36 0.44
C GLN A 11 6.12 3.34 -0.64
N VAL A 12 7.36 3.33 -1.15
CA VAL A 12 7.81 2.33 -2.14
C VAL A 12 7.71 0.92 -1.59
N LYS A 13 8.17 0.69 -0.36
CA LYS A 13 8.07 -0.62 0.32
C LYS A 13 6.61 -1.06 0.49
N LEU A 14 5.73 -0.16 0.94
CA LEU A 14 4.31 -0.43 1.08
C LEU A 14 3.64 -0.76 -0.26
N ASN A 15 3.98 -0.03 -1.33
CA ASN A 15 3.44 -0.26 -2.67
C ASN A 15 3.92 -1.61 -3.25
N LYS A 16 5.20 -1.95 -3.07
CA LYS A 16 5.72 -3.26 -3.47
C LYS A 16 4.98 -4.40 -2.75
N LYS A 17 4.75 -4.26 -1.43
CA LYS A 17 4.01 -5.24 -0.65
C LYS A 17 2.54 -5.35 -1.07
N TYR A 18 1.89 -4.23 -1.35
CA TYR A 18 0.53 -4.19 -1.87
C TYR A 18 0.41 -4.99 -3.17
N LYS A 19 1.28 -4.73 -4.16
CA LYS A 19 1.27 -5.44 -5.44
C LYS A 19 1.46 -6.95 -5.27
N LYS A 20 2.39 -7.36 -4.39
CA LYS A 20 2.62 -8.78 -4.08
C LYS A 20 1.35 -9.45 -3.52
N LEU A 21 0.64 -8.79 -2.61
CA LEU A 21 -0.58 -9.36 -2.02
C LEU A 21 -1.73 -9.47 -3.03
N ILE A 22 -1.83 -8.53 -3.98
CA ILE A 22 -2.80 -8.64 -5.08
C ILE A 22 -2.46 -9.82 -6.00
N GLU A 23 -1.17 -9.98 -6.33
CA GLU A 23 -0.70 -11.12 -7.12
C GLU A 23 -0.97 -12.46 -6.39
N GLU A 24 -0.67 -12.54 -5.10
CA GLU A 24 -0.99 -13.71 -4.26
C GLU A 24 -2.49 -13.99 -4.24
N ALA A 25 -3.34 -12.98 -4.00
CA ALA A 25 -4.79 -13.14 -4.02
C ALA A 25 -5.28 -13.68 -5.37
N TYR A 26 -4.77 -13.13 -6.48
CA TYR A 26 -5.11 -13.60 -7.82
C TYR A 26 -4.69 -15.06 -8.05
N ASN A 27 -3.47 -15.43 -7.65
CA ASN A 27 -2.94 -16.78 -7.82
C ASN A 27 -3.70 -17.82 -6.98
N PHE A 28 -4.15 -17.44 -5.78
CA PHE A 28 -4.89 -18.33 -4.89
C PHE A 28 -6.39 -18.39 -5.18
N ARG A 29 -6.93 -17.48 -6.01
CA ARG A 29 -8.37 -17.32 -6.23
C ARG A 29 -9.15 -18.60 -6.54
N GLN A 30 -8.53 -19.55 -7.26
CA GLN A 30 -9.16 -20.82 -7.63
C GLN A 30 -8.58 -22.04 -6.89
N THR A 31 -7.44 -21.88 -6.20
CA THR A 31 -6.72 -22.98 -5.57
C THR A 31 -6.91 -23.01 -4.06
N ASP A 32 -7.00 -21.83 -3.43
CA ASP A 32 -7.28 -21.65 -2.01
C ASP A 32 -8.01 -20.31 -1.79
N ALA A 33 -9.34 -20.38 -1.75
CA ALA A 33 -10.18 -19.21 -1.55
C ALA A 33 -9.92 -18.52 -0.20
N SER A 34 -9.60 -19.29 0.85
CA SER A 34 -9.33 -18.70 2.17
C SER A 34 -8.05 -17.86 2.15
N LEU A 35 -6.99 -18.37 1.51
CA LEU A 35 -5.74 -17.65 1.36
C LEU A 35 -5.86 -16.44 0.41
N SER A 36 -6.67 -16.58 -0.65
CA SER A 36 -7.04 -15.48 -1.53
C SER A 36 -7.67 -14.32 -0.75
N ASP A 37 -8.75 -14.59 0.00
CA ASP A 37 -9.49 -13.58 0.76
C ASP A 37 -8.61 -12.88 1.80
N VAL A 38 -7.77 -13.64 2.50
CA VAL A 38 -6.80 -13.09 3.46
C VAL A 38 -5.79 -12.16 2.78
N SER A 39 -5.32 -12.52 1.59
CA SER A 39 -4.35 -11.72 0.83
C SER A 39 -4.99 -10.44 0.29
N GLU A 40 -6.21 -10.54 -0.23
CA GLU A 40 -7.00 -9.40 -0.71
C GLU A 40 -7.31 -8.42 0.43
N TYR A 41 -7.75 -8.91 1.59
CA TYR A 41 -7.98 -8.08 2.77
C TYR A 41 -6.74 -7.30 3.20
N LYS A 42 -5.57 -7.97 3.22
CA LYS A 42 -4.29 -7.33 3.54
C LYS A 42 -3.91 -6.28 2.49
N ALA A 43 -4.15 -6.55 1.22
CA ALA A 43 -3.91 -5.61 0.14
C ALA A 43 -4.78 -4.34 0.28
N ILE A 44 -6.08 -4.49 0.53
CA ILE A 44 -7.01 -3.37 0.76
C ILE A 44 -6.55 -2.51 1.94
N LYS A 45 -6.14 -3.13 3.05
CA LYS A 45 -5.57 -2.40 4.20
C LYS A 45 -4.33 -1.58 3.83
N LEU A 46 -3.43 -2.11 3.01
CA LEU A 46 -2.24 -1.39 2.55
C LEU A 46 -2.59 -0.26 1.59
N LEU A 47 -3.54 -0.48 0.68
CA LEU A 47 -4.02 0.54 -0.23
C LEU A 47 -4.60 1.74 0.53
N ASN A 48 -5.39 1.49 1.58
CA ASN A 48 -5.92 2.55 2.45
C ASN A 48 -4.82 3.34 3.15
N LYS A 49 -3.75 2.67 3.61
CA LYS A 49 -2.59 3.36 4.20
C LYS A 49 -1.87 4.24 3.17
N LEU A 50 -1.66 3.73 1.96
CA LEU A 50 -1.05 4.48 0.86
C LEU A 50 -1.88 5.70 0.48
N ASN A 51 -3.21 5.55 0.38
CA ASN A 51 -4.13 6.64 0.11
C ASN A 51 -4.11 7.71 1.20
N LYS A 52 -4.08 7.30 2.47
CA LYS A 52 -3.94 8.23 3.60
C LYS A 52 -2.62 9.00 3.55
N LEU A 53 -1.51 8.33 3.26
CA LEU A 53 -0.21 8.98 3.10
C LEU A 53 -0.24 9.99 1.95
N LYS A 54 -0.78 9.60 0.79
CA LYS A 54 -0.93 10.49 -0.37
C LYS A 54 -1.78 11.72 -0.06
N TYR A 55 -2.87 11.55 0.68
CA TYR A 55 -3.74 12.63 1.12
C TYR A 55 -2.98 13.62 2.02
N LEU A 56 -2.30 13.12 3.05
CA LEU A 56 -1.54 13.96 3.98
C LEU A 56 -0.40 14.72 3.29
N THR A 57 0.32 14.07 2.36
CA THR A 57 1.38 14.76 1.59
C THR A 57 0.80 15.83 0.67
N ARG A 58 -0.38 15.61 0.08
CA ARG A 58 -1.04 16.60 -0.78
C ARG A 58 -1.44 17.84 0.02
N ASP A 59 -2.01 17.65 1.20
CA ASP A 59 -2.42 18.77 2.06
C ASP A 59 -1.20 19.54 2.59
N TYR A 60 -0.11 18.84 2.94
CA TYR A 60 1.16 19.50 3.29
C TYR A 60 1.67 20.44 2.18
N HIS A 61 1.66 19.98 0.92
CA HIS A 61 2.06 20.83 -0.21
C HIS A 61 1.09 21.98 -0.50
N ARG A 62 -0.19 21.86 -0.13
CA ARG A 62 -1.17 22.95 -0.28
C ARG A 62 -1.04 24.02 0.80
N THR A 63 -0.70 23.64 2.03
CA THR A 63 -0.55 24.59 3.15
C THR A 63 0.84 25.24 3.19
N ALA A 64 1.85 24.61 2.55
CA ALA A 64 3.21 25.16 2.46
C ALA A 64 3.43 26.13 1.28
N MET A 65 2.42 26.30 0.40
CA MET A 65 2.35 27.39 -0.58
C MET A 65 1.57 28.57 0.01
#